data_AF-A0A2C8F3U1-F1
#
_entry.id   AF-A0A2C8F3U1-F1
#
_cell.length_a   1.000
_cell.length_b   1.000
_cell.length_c   1.000
_cell.angle_alpha   90.00
_cell.angle_beta   90.00
_cell.angle_gamma   90.00
#
_symmetry.space_group_name_H-M   'P 1'
#
loop_
_entity.id
_entity.type
_entity.pdbx_description
1 polymer ?
#
loop_
_entity_poly.entity_id
_entity_poly.type
_entity_poly.pdbx_seq_one_letter_code
_entity_poly.pdbx_strand_id
1 'polypeptide(L)' 'MRQLFFLFIFTSTLLLAGCGSKQYEVTTKGGDIYTAKGALNYDVQSETYSFENEQGLGVRLNQEDIEVIQEKK' A
#
# COMPACT_ATOMS: atom_id res chain seq x y z
N MET A 1 26.99 15.67 -38.66
CA MET A 1 27.05 14.95 -37.37
C MET A 1 27.12 15.92 -36.21
N ARG A 2 26.02 16.61 -35.85
CA ARG A 2 25.98 17.57 -34.73
C ARG A 2 24.58 17.77 -34.14
N GLN A 3 23.75 16.73 -34.20
CA GLN A 3 22.32 16.77 -33.78
C GLN A 3 21.91 15.48 -33.06
N LEU A 4 22.87 14.62 -32.69
CA LEU A 4 22.60 13.30 -32.08
C LEU A 4 22.93 13.25 -30.58
N PHE A 5 23.44 14.34 -30.00
CA PHE A 5 23.87 14.37 -28.60
C PHE A 5 22.85 14.96 -27.62
N PHE A 6 21.72 15.49 -28.10
CA PHE A 6 20.73 16.16 -27.24
C PHE A 6 19.55 15.27 -26.83
N LEU A 7 19.52 14.01 -27.25
CA LEU A 7 18.37 13.11 -27.04
C LEU A 7 18.60 12.07 -25.93
N PHE A 8 19.44 12.37 -24.94
CA PHE A 8 19.79 11.42 -23.85
C PHE A 8 19.48 11.92 -22.43
N ILE A 9 18.95 13.14 -22.26
CA ILE A 9 18.71 13.76 -20.93
C ILE A 9 17.20 13.99 -20.72
N PHE A 10 16.37 12.97 -20.90
CA PHE A 10 14.93 13.10 -20.58
C PHE A 10 14.31 11.89 -19.87
N THR A 11 15.08 10.84 -19.60
CA THR A 11 14.54 9.56 -19.12
C THR A 11 14.77 9.28 -17.63
N SER A 12 15.03 10.31 -16.80
CA SER A 12 15.46 10.11 -15.40
C SER A 12 14.56 10.71 -14.31
N THR A 13 13.33 11.13 -14.59
CA THR A 13 12.49 11.82 -13.57
C THR A 13 11.17 11.14 -13.19
N LEU A 14 10.90 9.90 -13.60
CA LEU A 14 9.60 9.24 -13.34
C LEU A 14 9.66 8.02 -12.41
N LEU A 15 10.27 8.11 -11.22
CA LEU A 15 10.09 7.03 -10.22
C LEU A 15 9.88 7.47 -8.77
N LEU A 16 9.75 8.76 -8.45
CA LEU A 16 9.39 9.20 -7.10
C LEU A 16 7.91 9.59 -6.96
N ALA A 17 7.02 8.83 -7.60
CA ALA A 17 5.62 8.76 -7.17
C ALA A 17 5.51 7.83 -5.94
N GLY A 18 6.28 8.13 -4.88
CA GLY A 18 5.97 7.68 -3.53
C GLY A 18 4.75 8.47 -3.08
N CYS A 19 3.59 8.05 -3.59
CA CYS A 19 2.28 8.64 -3.38
C CYS A 19 2.09 8.88 -1.87
N GLY A 20 1.67 10.08 -1.48
CA GLY A 20 1.15 10.38 -0.15
C GLY A 20 -0.17 9.66 0.08
N SER A 21 -0.18 8.33 -0.04
CA SER A 21 -1.33 7.49 0.22
C SER A 21 -1.50 7.35 1.72
N LYS A 22 -2.75 7.49 2.17
CA LYS A 22 -3.15 7.25 3.56
C LYS A 22 -2.66 5.87 3.98
N GLN A 23 -1.97 5.79 5.10
CA GLN A 23 -1.56 4.51 5.68
C GLN A 23 -2.58 4.10 6.73
N TYR A 24 -2.76 2.80 6.92
CA TYR A 24 -3.63 2.27 7.95
C TYR A 24 -2.87 1.27 8.80
N GLU A 25 -3.10 1.30 10.10
CA GLU A 25 -2.64 0.28 11.02
C GLU A 25 -3.80 -0.65 11.36
N VAL A 26 -3.55 -1.95 11.21
CA VAL A 26 -4.51 -3.02 11.48
C VAL A 26 -3.97 -3.83 12.64
N THR A 27 -4.68 -3.84 13.75
CA THR A 27 -4.37 -4.69 14.90
C THR A 27 -5.32 -5.88 14.91
N THR A 28 -4.78 -7.09 14.97
CA THR A 28 -5.57 -8.31 15.13
C THR A 28 -5.81 -8.59 16.62
N LYS A 29 -6.84 -9.37 16.91
CA LYS A 29 -7.13 -9.85 18.26
C LYS A 29 -6.03 -10.74 18.85
N GLY A 30 -5.16 -11.29 17.99
CA GLY A 30 -3.95 -12.02 18.39
C GLY A 30 -2.80 -11.10 18.84
N GLY A 31 -2.92 -9.79 18.64
CA GLY A 31 -1.89 -8.79 18.94
C GLY A 31 -0.95 -8.50 17.77
N ASP A 32 -1.18 -9.08 16.59
CA ASP A 32 -0.38 -8.78 15.40
C ASP A 32 -0.75 -7.40 14.86
N ILE A 33 0.25 -6.66 14.39
CA ILE A 33 0.07 -5.33 13.83
C ILE A 33 0.59 -5.31 12.40
N TYR A 34 -0.26 -4.86 11.47
CA TYR A 34 0.07 -4.69 10.06
C TYR A 34 -0.08 -3.22 9.66
N THR A 35 0.90 -2.69 8.92
CA THR A 35 0.76 -1.39 8.24
C THR A 35 0.36 -1.63 6.78
N ALA A 36 -0.82 -1.15 6.42
CA ALA A 36 -1.37 -1.13 5.07
C ALA A 36 -0.95 0.14 4.32
N LYS A 37 -0.47 -0.04 3.09
CA LYS A 37 -0.27 1.04 2.12
C LYS A 37 -1.59 1.33 1.41
N GLY A 38 -2.27 2.41 1.81
CA GLY A 38 -3.57 2.76 1.24
C GLY A 38 -4.74 2.11 1.96
N ALA A 39 -5.95 2.41 1.47
CA ALA A 39 -7.18 1.88 2.03
C ALA A 39 -7.28 0.35 1.86
N LEU A 40 -7.87 -0.29 2.86
CA LEU A 40 -8.19 -1.71 2.80
C LEU A 40 -9.45 -1.94 1.96
N ASN A 41 -9.50 -3.06 1.25
CA ASN A 41 -10.69 -3.50 0.52
C ASN A 41 -11.45 -4.54 1.35
N TYR A 42 -12.71 -4.26 1.69
CA TYR A 42 -13.60 -5.21 2.36
C TYR A 42 -14.42 -6.00 1.34
N ASP A 43 -14.33 -7.32 1.41
CA ASP A 43 -15.14 -8.26 0.64
C ASP A 43 -16.28 -8.77 1.51
N VAL A 44 -17.51 -8.36 1.18
CA VAL A 44 -18.72 -8.70 1.92
C VAL A 44 -19.14 -10.16 1.79
N GLN A 45 -18.70 -10.88 0.75
CA GLN A 45 -19.08 -12.28 0.54
C GLN A 45 -18.27 -13.21 1.44
N SER A 46 -17.02 -12.83 1.69
CA SER A 46 -16.08 -13.61 2.50
C SER A 46 -15.79 -12.99 3.86
N GLU A 47 -16.36 -11.80 4.13
CA GLU A 47 -16.12 -11.02 5.35
C GLU A 47 -14.62 -10.80 5.62
N THR A 48 -13.85 -10.52 4.57
CA THR A 48 -12.40 -10.35 4.67
C THR A 48 -11.95 -8.96 4.26
N TYR A 49 -10.91 -8.46 4.94
CA TYR A 49 -10.16 -7.28 4.50
C TYR A 49 -8.91 -7.71 3.76
N SER A 50 -8.65 -7.07 2.62
CA SER A 50 -7.43 -7.27 1.82
C SER A 50 -6.70 -5.95 1.63
N PHE A 51 -5.37 -5.97 1.76
CA PHE A 51 -4.51 -4.80 1.61
C PHE A 51 -3.08 -5.17 1.25
N GLU A 52 -2.33 -4.21 0.72
CA GLU A 52 -0.89 -4.35 0.52
C GLU A 52 -0.15 -3.81 1.74
N ASN A 53 0.80 -4.57 2.28
CA ASN A 53 1.60 -4.14 3.42
C ASN A 53 2.80 -3.25 2.99
N GLU A 54 3.58 -2.77 3.96
CA GLU A 54 4.77 -1.94 3.68
C GLU A 54 5.82 -2.60 2.76
N GLN A 55 5.85 -3.94 2.71
CA GLN A 55 6.78 -4.71 1.88
C GLN A 55 6.25 -4.95 0.46
N GLY A 56 5.02 -4.52 0.17
CA GLY A 56 4.37 -4.79 -1.12
C GLY A 56 3.69 -6.15 -1.20
N LEU A 57 3.50 -6.83 -0.07
CA LEU A 57 2.85 -8.13 -0.01
C LEU A 57 1.35 -7.95 0.23
N GLY A 58 0.54 -8.69 -0.53
CA GLY A 58 -0.89 -8.78 -0.31
C GLY A 58 -1.20 -9.59 0.95
N VAL A 59 -1.92 -8.97 1.88
CA VAL A 59 -2.39 -9.57 3.12
C VAL A 59 -3.91 -9.66 3.07
N ARG A 60 -4.46 -10.77 3.55
CA ARG A 60 -5.91 -11.00 3.69
C ARG A 60 -6.20 -11.46 5.12
N LEU A 61 -7.12 -10.78 5.79
CA LEU A 61 -7.53 -11.06 7.17
C LEU A 61 -9.05 -11.20 7.24
N ASN A 62 -9.55 -12.10 8.06
CA ASN A 62 -10.99 -12.13 8.34
C ASN A 62 -11.35 -10.94 9.23
N GLN A 63 -12.52 -10.36 9.01
CA GLN A 63 -13.03 -9.26 9.83
C GLN A 63 -13.16 -9.65 11.31
N GLU A 64 -13.48 -10.92 11.58
CA GLU A 64 -13.57 -11.44 12.96
C GLU A 64 -12.22 -11.46 13.69
N ASP A 65 -11.10 -11.52 12.97
CA ASP A 65 -9.76 -11.56 13.55
C ASP A 65 -9.21 -10.15 13.81
N ILE A 66 -9.86 -9.11 13.27
CA ILE A 66 -9.44 -7.72 13.40
C ILE A 66 -10.05 -7.12 14.68
N GLU A 67 -9.20 -6.47 15.45
CA GLU A 67 -9.59 -5.70 16.63
C GLU A 67 -9.80 -4.23 16.27
N VAL A 68 -8.86 -3.61 15.57
CA VAL A 68 -8.93 -2.20 15.20
C VAL A 68 -8.29 -1.93 13.84
N ILE A 69 -8.85 -0.96 13.12
CA ILE A 69 -8.25 -0.37 11.91
C ILE A 69 -8.19 1.14 12.14
N GLN A 70 -7.00 1.73 12.04
CA GLN A 70 -6.79 3.15 12.27
C GLN A 70 -6.02 3.80 11.12
N GLU A 71 -6.46 4.96 10.65
CA GLU A 71 -5.70 5.76 9.69
C GLU A 71 -4.50 6.41 10.41
N LYS A 72 -3.28 6.14 9.91
CA LYS A 72 -2.06 6.84 10.33
C LYS A 72 -2.05 8.24 9.73
N LYS A 73 -1.97 9.24 10.61
CA LYS A 73 -1.88 10.67 10.25
C LYS A 73 -0.45 11.07 9.90
#